data_AF-A0A2E8SWS5-F1
#
_entry.id   AF-A0A2E8SWS5-F1
#
_cell.length_a   1.000
_cell.length_b   1.000
_cell.length_c   1.000
_cell.angle_alpha   90.00
_cell.angle_beta   90.00
_cell.angle_gamma   90.00
#
_symmetry.space_group_name_H-M   'P 1'
#
loop_
_entity.id
_entity.type
_entity.pdbx_description
1 polymer ?
#
loop_
_entity_poly.entity_id
_entity_poly.type
_entity_poly.pdbx_seq_one_letter_code
_entity_poly.pdbx_strand_id
1 'polypeptide(L)'
;MFDMWYRSSIRRRSGFPSSSTKEWLKMRVPDRILREAKSREFRPTVRVGKAGLSETVVDEIRQQLTSRELVKIKVNKGLFEREQRNDVWAYLAEATQSTVVLQRGNIGVLWRR
;
A
#
# COMPACT_ATOMS: atom_id res chain seq x y z
N MET A 1 -13.57 4.60 -10.77
CA MET A 1 -13.76 3.16 -10.48
C MET A 1 -12.94 2.69 -9.29
N PHE A 2 -11.66 3.09 -9.17
CA PHE A 2 -10.81 2.79 -8.01
C PHE A 2 -11.24 3.45 -6.69
N ASP A 3 -11.76 4.67 -6.78
CA ASP A 3 -12.39 5.38 -5.64
C ASP A 3 -13.69 4.69 -5.20
N MET A 4 -14.36 3.93 -6.08
CA MET A 4 -15.68 3.35 -5.78
C MET A 4 -15.58 2.09 -4.93
N TRP A 5 -14.59 1.22 -5.12
CA TRP A 5 -14.45 0.01 -4.31
C TRP A 5 -13.90 0.31 -2.91
N TYR A 6 -12.91 1.20 -2.78
CA TYR A 6 -12.41 1.71 -1.49
C TYR A 6 -13.48 2.48 -0.69
N ARG A 7 -14.34 3.26 -1.37
CA ARG A 7 -15.50 3.93 -0.73
C ARG A 7 -16.67 3.00 -0.40
N SER A 8 -16.78 1.84 -1.07
CA SER A 8 -17.95 0.96 -0.92
C SER A 8 -17.81 -0.09 0.20
N SER A 9 -16.59 -0.39 0.65
CA SER A 9 -16.42 -1.23 1.85
C SER A 9 -16.70 -0.48 3.16
N ILE A 10 -16.76 0.86 3.13
CA ILE A 10 -16.98 1.76 4.30
C ILE A 10 -18.36 2.45 4.22
N ARG A 11 -19.30 1.89 3.44
CA ARG A 11 -20.62 2.48 3.15
C ARG A 11 -21.66 2.31 4.25
N ARG A 12 -21.28 2.38 5.54
CA ARG A 12 -22.25 2.29 6.66
C ARG A 12 -22.23 3.44 7.67
N ARG A 13 -21.55 4.57 7.40
CA ARG A 13 -21.78 5.79 8.19
C ARG A 13 -21.85 7.02 7.30
N SER A 14 -22.95 7.74 7.41
CA SER A 14 -23.26 9.01 6.78
C SER A 14 -22.27 10.09 7.22
N GLY A 15 -21.81 10.89 6.24
CA GLY A 15 -20.96 12.07 6.45
C GLY A 15 -19.50 11.85 6.04
N PHE A 16 -19.16 12.16 4.79
CA PHE A 16 -17.76 12.15 4.34
C PHE A 16 -17.44 13.44 3.56
N PRO A 17 -16.60 14.35 4.10
CA PRO A 17 -16.17 15.55 3.39
C PRO A 17 -15.01 15.25 2.41
N SER A 18 -15.06 15.92 1.26
CA SER A 18 -14.25 15.67 0.05
C SER A 18 -12.73 15.86 0.19
N SER A 19 -12.21 16.43 1.28
CA SER A 19 -10.78 16.69 1.51
C SER A 19 -10.11 15.71 2.50
N SER A 20 -10.89 14.82 3.12
CA SER A 20 -10.53 14.23 4.42
C SER A 20 -9.80 12.88 4.33
N THR A 21 -9.79 12.18 3.19
CA THR A 21 -9.34 10.77 3.07
C THR A 21 -7.88 10.56 3.52
N LYS A 22 -7.01 11.54 3.24
CA LYS A 22 -5.62 11.52 3.71
C LYS A 22 -5.52 11.80 5.21
N GLU A 23 -6.37 12.66 5.77
CA GLU A 23 -6.47 12.89 7.21
C GLU A 23 -6.95 11.64 7.98
N TRP A 24 -7.94 10.89 7.47
CA TRP A 24 -8.43 9.67 8.15
C TRP A 24 -7.38 8.54 8.17
N LEU A 25 -6.56 8.42 7.12
CA LEU A 25 -5.41 7.52 7.10
C LEU A 25 -4.37 7.93 8.16
N LYS A 26 -4.08 9.23 8.31
CA LYS A 26 -3.20 9.74 9.37
C LYS A 26 -3.73 9.43 10.78
N MET A 27 -5.04 9.44 10.99
CA MET A 27 -5.64 9.15 12.31
C MET A 27 -5.50 7.68 12.77
N ARG A 28 -5.28 6.73 11.84
CA ARG A 28 -5.15 5.30 12.18
C ARG A 28 -3.72 4.78 12.12
N VAL A 29 -2.83 5.45 11.39
CA VAL A 29 -1.43 5.06 11.21
C VAL A 29 -0.57 5.89 12.16
N PRO A 30 0.18 5.29 13.11
CA PRO A 30 1.03 6.05 14.03
C PRO A 30 2.06 6.93 13.28
N ASP A 31 2.32 8.13 13.77
CA ASP A 31 3.27 9.06 13.11
C ASP A 31 4.67 8.46 12.92
N ARG A 32 5.12 7.58 13.84
CA ARG A 32 6.40 6.89 13.69
C ARG A 32 6.46 6.08 12.39
N ILE A 33 5.36 5.41 12.04
CA ILE A 33 5.23 4.58 10.83
C ILE A 33 5.26 5.47 9.59
N LEU A 34 4.57 6.62 9.62
CA LEU A 34 4.57 7.58 8.52
C LEU A 34 5.95 8.20 8.29
N ARG A 35 6.71 8.48 9.37
CA ARG A 35 8.09 8.99 9.29
C ARG A 35 9.03 7.93 8.72
N GLU A 36 8.96 6.71 9.23
CA GLU A 36 9.80 5.59 8.80
C GLU A 36 9.55 5.23 7.32
N ALA A 37 8.28 5.16 6.90
CA ALA A 37 7.91 4.90 5.50
C ALA A 37 8.51 5.93 4.52
N LYS A 38 8.67 7.19 4.95
CA LYS A 38 9.27 8.29 4.17
C LYS A 38 10.80 8.33 4.26
N SER A 39 11.41 7.61 5.19
CA SER A 39 12.85 7.62 5.39
C SER A 39 13.59 7.16 4.13
N ARG A 40 14.68 7.85 3.80
CA ARG A 40 15.58 7.47 2.70
C ARG A 40 16.38 6.21 3.04
N GLU A 41 16.63 5.99 4.33
CA GLU A 41 17.32 4.81 4.83
C GLU A 41 16.44 3.57 4.85
N PHE A 42 15.11 3.73 4.82
CA PHE A 42 14.20 2.60 4.68
C PHE A 42 14.26 2.06 3.25
N ARG A 43 15.04 0.99 3.05
CA ARG A 43 15.29 0.38 1.72
C ARG A 43 14.18 -0.61 1.35
N PRO A 44 13.89 -0.79 0.05
CA PRO A 44 12.97 -1.84 -0.40
C PRO A 44 13.49 -3.23 -0.04
N THR A 45 12.66 -4.00 0.63
CA THR A 45 12.92 -5.40 0.98
C THR A 45 12.34 -6.35 -0.05
N VAL A 46 11.27 -5.95 -0.74
CA VAL A 46 10.67 -6.73 -1.84
C VAL A 46 10.85 -6.00 -3.17
N ARG A 47 11.23 -6.73 -4.21
CA ARG A 47 11.35 -6.21 -5.59
C ARG A 47 10.50 -7.05 -6.55
N VAL A 48 9.58 -6.39 -7.26
CA VAL A 48 8.71 -7.06 -8.24
C VAL A 48 9.35 -6.98 -9.63
N GLY A 49 9.76 -8.15 -10.12
CA GLY A 49 10.41 -8.34 -11.41
C GLY A 49 9.43 -8.52 -12.58
N LYS A 50 9.92 -9.07 -13.69
CA LYS A 50 9.13 -9.29 -14.91
C LYS A 50 7.94 -10.23 -14.72
N ALA A 51 8.01 -11.14 -13.75
CA ALA A 51 6.95 -12.10 -13.43
C ALA A 51 5.70 -11.44 -12.80
N GLY A 52 5.72 -10.14 -12.49
CA GLY A 52 4.55 -9.46 -11.95
C GLY A 52 4.26 -9.82 -10.49
N LEU A 53 3.01 -9.61 -10.09
CA LEU A 53 2.49 -9.91 -8.76
C LEU A 53 2.07 -11.38 -8.68
N SER A 54 3.04 -12.29 -8.73
CA SER A 54 2.77 -13.71 -8.53
C SER A 54 2.37 -13.99 -7.08
N GLU A 55 1.73 -15.14 -6.85
CA GLU A 55 1.40 -15.61 -5.50
C GLU A 55 2.65 -15.65 -4.60
N THR A 56 3.79 -16.10 -5.11
CA THR A 56 5.08 -16.10 -4.40
C THR A 56 5.46 -14.70 -3.90
N VAL A 57 5.27 -13.66 -4.71
CA VAL A 57 5.57 -12.27 -4.33
C VAL A 57 4.61 -11.80 -3.24
N VAL A 58 3.32 -12.11 -3.39
CA VAL A 58 2.30 -11.74 -2.39
C VAL A 58 2.57 -12.43 -1.05
N ASP A 59 2.96 -13.71 -1.08
CA ASP A 59 3.31 -14.49 0.10
C ASP A 59 4.58 -13.97 0.77
N GLU A 60 5.62 -13.61 0.00
CA GLU A 60 6.82 -12.96 0.54
C GLU A 60 6.47 -11.68 1.29
N ILE A 61 5.63 -10.83 0.69
CA ILE A 61 5.17 -9.58 1.33
C ILE A 61 4.39 -9.90 2.61
N ARG A 62 3.49 -10.88 2.57
CA ARG A 62 2.69 -11.29 3.74
C ARG A 62 3.59 -11.80 4.87
N GLN A 63 4.57 -12.65 4.57
CA GLN A 63 5.53 -13.18 5.54
C GLN A 63 6.37 -12.07 6.17
N GLN A 64 6.83 -11.11 5.38
CA GLN A 64 7.56 -9.96 5.91
C GLN A 64 6.69 -9.09 6.83
N LEU A 65 5.41 -8.87 6.47
CA LEU A 65 4.45 -8.14 7.31
C LEU A 65 4.06 -8.87 8.60
N THR A 66 4.28 -10.18 8.70
CA THR A 66 4.12 -10.94 9.96
C THR A 66 5.27 -10.67 10.94
N SER A 67 6.48 -10.41 10.43
CA SER A 67 7.68 -10.20 11.25
C SER A 67 8.04 -8.72 11.47
N ARG A 68 7.44 -7.82 10.68
CA ARG A 68 7.75 -6.39 10.67
C ARG A 68 6.49 -5.58 10.45
N GLU A 69 6.39 -4.41 11.08
CA GLU A 69 5.23 -3.52 10.88
C GLU A 69 5.20 -2.95 9.44
N LEU A 70 6.36 -2.80 8.77
CA LEU A 70 6.50 -2.13 7.48
C LEU A 70 7.22 -2.98 6.43
N VAL A 71 6.72 -2.92 5.19
CA VAL A 71 7.37 -3.50 4.01
C VAL A 71 7.39 -2.48 2.88
N LYS A 72 8.59 -2.16 2.37
CA LYS A 72 8.78 -1.29 1.21
C LYS A 72 9.02 -2.13 -0.03
N ILE A 73 8.19 -1.88 -1.03
CA ILE A 73 8.12 -2.67 -2.26
C ILE A 73 8.55 -1.77 -3.41
N LYS A 74 9.45 -2.28 -4.25
CA LYS A 74 9.85 -1.63 -5.50
C LYS A 74 9.42 -2.49 -6.68
N VAL A 75 8.49 -1.98 -7.48
CA VAL A 75 8.09 -2.61 -8.72
C VAL A 75 9.01 -2.12 -9.85
N ASN A 76 9.39 -3.02 -10.77
CA ASN A 76 10.16 -2.61 -11.94
C ASN A 76 9.40 -1.55 -12.77
N LYS A 77 10.14 -0.56 -13.29
CA LYS A 77 9.55 0.48 -14.13
C LYS A 77 8.99 -0.16 -15.40
N GLY A 78 7.82 0.30 -15.85
CA GLY A 78 7.18 -0.19 -17.07
C GLY A 78 6.43 -1.51 -16.92
N LEU A 79 6.47 -2.16 -15.76
CA LEU A 79 5.71 -3.40 -15.52
C LEU A 79 4.19 -3.15 -15.49
N PHE A 80 3.78 -1.97 -14.99
CA PHE A 80 2.41 -1.51 -14.98
C PHE A 80 2.34 -0.08 -15.51
N GLU A 81 1.28 0.21 -16.26
CA GLU A 81 0.96 1.55 -16.74
C GLU A 81 0.66 2.50 -15.57
N ARG A 82 0.71 3.81 -15.80
CA ARG A 82 0.56 4.80 -14.73
C ARG A 82 -0.81 4.69 -14.07
N GLU A 83 -1.83 4.40 -14.87
CA GLU A 83 -3.25 4.29 -14.56
C GLU A 83 -3.50 3.06 -13.68
N GLN A 84 -2.78 1.96 -13.95
CA GLN A 84 -2.88 0.69 -13.21
C GLN A 84 -2.17 0.70 -11.87
N ARG A 85 -1.26 1.64 -11.61
CA ARG A 85 -0.44 1.62 -10.38
C ARG A 85 -1.28 1.71 -9.12
N ASN A 86 -2.34 2.49 -9.13
CA ASN A 86 -3.22 2.58 -7.98
C ASN A 86 -3.79 1.19 -7.68
N ASP A 87 -4.32 0.52 -8.70
CA ASP A 87 -4.89 -0.83 -8.65
C ASP A 87 -3.93 -1.87 -8.10
N VAL A 88 -2.68 -1.83 -8.55
CA VAL A 88 -1.60 -2.67 -8.02
C VAL A 88 -1.44 -2.52 -6.50
N TRP A 89 -1.46 -1.29 -5.99
CA TRP A 89 -1.25 -1.05 -4.56
C TRP A 89 -2.46 -1.41 -3.71
N ALA A 90 -3.70 -1.22 -4.18
CA ALA A 90 -4.86 -1.72 -3.43
C ALA A 90 -4.92 -3.24 -3.46
N TYR A 91 -4.66 -3.87 -4.61
CA TYR A 91 -4.60 -5.32 -4.68
C TYR A 91 -3.60 -5.88 -3.66
N LEU A 92 -2.39 -5.32 -3.60
CA LEU A 92 -1.38 -5.75 -2.63
C LEU A 92 -1.83 -5.52 -1.18
N ALA A 93 -2.46 -4.38 -0.89
CA ALA A 93 -2.98 -4.09 0.45
C ALA A 93 -4.11 -5.05 0.86
N GLU A 94 -5.04 -5.33 -0.04
CA GLU A 94 -6.13 -6.28 0.17
C GLU A 94 -5.59 -7.70 0.38
N ALA A 95 -4.78 -8.20 -0.55
CA ALA A 95 -4.25 -9.56 -0.53
C ALA A 95 -3.36 -9.84 0.70
N THR A 96 -2.80 -8.79 1.31
CA THR A 96 -1.93 -8.90 2.49
C THR A 96 -2.58 -8.40 3.78
N GLN A 97 -3.86 -7.97 3.72
CA GLN A 97 -4.60 -7.37 4.83
C GLN A 97 -3.82 -6.24 5.51
N SER A 98 -3.26 -5.35 4.70
CA SER A 98 -2.40 -4.25 5.13
C SER A 98 -2.92 -2.90 4.64
N THR A 99 -2.24 -1.83 5.01
CA THR A 99 -2.57 -0.45 4.62
C THR A 99 -1.44 0.16 3.81
N VAL A 100 -1.77 0.77 2.67
CA VAL A 100 -0.80 1.58 1.91
C VAL A 100 -0.54 2.89 2.66
N VAL A 101 0.66 3.06 3.21
CA VAL A 101 1.05 4.28 3.96
C VAL A 101 1.89 5.25 3.13
N LEU A 102 2.50 4.76 2.05
CA LEU A 102 3.20 5.60 1.07
C LEU A 102 3.13 4.98 -0.31
N GLN A 103 2.86 5.81 -1.31
CA GLN A 103 2.92 5.45 -2.73
C GLN A 103 3.64 6.56 -3.51
N ARG A 104 4.64 6.17 -4.30
CA ARG A 104 5.42 7.04 -5.19
C ARG A 104 5.72 6.29 -6.48
N GLY A 105 4.79 6.38 -7.44
CA GLY A 105 4.92 5.70 -8.73
C GLY A 105 5.00 4.18 -8.55
N ASN A 106 6.16 3.62 -8.87
CA ASN A 106 6.48 2.20 -8.78
C ASN A 106 7.05 1.77 -7.41
N ILE A 107 7.04 2.66 -6.41
CA ILE A 107 7.42 2.35 -5.04
C ILE A 107 6.19 2.51 -4.14
N GLY A 108 5.99 1.52 -3.26
CA GLY A 108 4.93 1.51 -2.27
C GLY A 108 5.45 1.04 -0.93
N VAL A 109 4.79 1.45 0.15
CA VAL A 109 5.04 0.97 1.50
C VAL A 109 3.73 0.52 2.09
N LEU A 110 3.71 -0.74 2.56
CA LEU A 110 2.60 -1.34 3.26
C LEU A 110 2.89 -1.38 4.75
N TRP A 111 1.86 -1.17 5.55
CA TRP A 111 1.87 -1.28 7.01
C TRP A 111 0.83 -2.27 7.48
N ARG A 112 1.21 -3.14 8.42
CA ARG A 112 0.30 -4.03 9.14
C ARG A 112 0.61 -3.93 10.64
N ARG A 113 -0.45 -3.94 11.46
CA ARG A 113 -0.36 -4.00 12.92
C ARG A 113 -0.44 -5.44 13.39
#